data_AF-H6QT98-F1
#
_entry.id   AF-H6QT98-F1
#
_cell.length_a   1.000
_cell.length_b   1.000
_cell.length_c   1.000
_cell.angle_alpha   90.00
_cell.angle_beta   90.00
_cell.angle_gamma   90.00
#
_symmetry.space_group_name_H-M   'P 1'
#
loop_
_entity.id
_entity.type
_entity.pdbx_description
1 polymer ?
#
loop_
_entity_poly.entity_id
_entity_poly.type
_entity_poly.pdbx_seq_one_letter_code
_entity_poly.pdbx_strand_id
1 'polypeptide(L)'
;MTPSKRAKFEQTIGNDNVNLLGQILVALQNNAGTPIERHAMPTSSPPNESNIEAYLDFISVRNKDEVLEVLTANDLTSHKIFKGGLPRKDVLDLGLTLGTVTKLFENASKFDRHLSS
;
A
#
# COMPACT_ATOMS: atom_id res chain seq x y z
N MET A 1 -22.44 56.33 -27.51
CA MET A 1 -22.43 54.98 -28.09
C MET A 1 -21.03 54.66 -28.56
N THR A 2 -20.47 53.55 -28.09
CA THR A 2 -19.14 53.00 -28.44
C THR A 2 -19.16 52.37 -29.84
N PRO A 3 -17.99 51.96 -30.36
CA PRO A 3 -17.91 50.57 -30.80
C PRO A 3 -16.71 49.82 -30.19
N SER A 4 -17.01 48.60 -29.77
CA SER A 4 -16.12 47.60 -29.18
C SER A 4 -15.46 46.77 -30.28
N LYS A 5 -14.14 46.59 -30.23
CA LYS A 5 -13.39 45.71 -31.15
C LYS A 5 -13.63 44.25 -30.75
N ARG A 6 -14.27 43.46 -31.63
CA ARG A 6 -14.32 42.00 -31.51
C ARG A 6 -13.02 41.40 -32.05
N ALA A 7 -12.25 40.75 -31.19
CA ALA A 7 -11.17 39.84 -31.60
C ALA A 7 -11.77 38.43 -31.81
N LYS A 8 -11.54 37.87 -33.00
CA LYS A 8 -11.97 36.52 -33.38
C LYS A 8 -10.88 35.55 -32.91
N PHE A 9 -11.18 34.72 -31.92
CA PHE A 9 -10.34 33.57 -31.56
C PHE A 9 -10.72 32.40 -32.47
N GLU A 10 -9.87 32.08 -33.44
CA GLU A 10 -9.89 30.77 -34.10
C GLU A 10 -9.02 29.83 -33.26
N GLN A 11 -9.66 28.92 -32.52
CA GLN A 11 -8.98 27.76 -31.95
C GLN A 11 -8.79 26.73 -33.06
N THR A 12 -7.57 26.67 -33.60
CA THR A 12 -7.11 25.54 -34.40
C THR A 12 -7.02 24.32 -33.49
N ILE A 13 -8.02 23.46 -33.53
CA ILE A 13 -7.96 22.12 -32.94
C ILE A 13 -7.21 21.23 -33.93
N GLY A 14 -6.05 20.73 -33.51
CA GLY A 14 -5.38 19.62 -34.16
C GLY A 14 -3.90 19.89 -34.41
N ASN A 15 -3.06 19.20 -33.64
CA ASN A 15 -1.83 18.50 -34.09
C ASN A 15 -0.93 18.11 -32.88
N ASP A 16 -1.15 18.70 -31.70
CA ASP A 16 -0.27 18.50 -30.53
C ASP A 16 -0.32 17.07 -29.97
N ASN A 17 -1.51 16.44 -30.02
CA ASN A 17 -1.71 15.10 -29.49
C ASN A 17 -0.96 14.03 -30.28
N VAL A 18 -0.85 14.19 -31.61
CA VAL A 18 -0.15 13.22 -32.47
C VAL A 18 1.36 13.30 -32.23
N ASN A 19 1.87 14.50 -31.98
CA ASN A 19 3.28 14.71 -31.68
C ASN A 19 3.66 14.15 -30.29
N LEU A 20 2.78 14.29 -29.29
CA LEU A 20 2.98 13.69 -27.97
C LEU A 20 3.00 12.16 -28.03
N LEU A 21 2.10 11.54 -28.79
CA LEU A 21 2.08 10.09 -28.97
C LEU A 21 3.32 9.58 -29.70
N GLY A 22 3.81 10.33 -30.69
CA GLY A 22 5.08 10.02 -31.38
C GLY A 22 6.28 10.02 -30.44
N GLN A 23 6.36 11.01 -29.54
CA GLN A 23 7.43 11.09 -28.55
C GLN A 23 7.40 9.94 -27.53
N ILE A 24 6.21 9.52 -27.10
CA ILE A 24 6.05 8.38 -26.17
C ILE A 24 6.48 7.07 -26.85
N LEU A 25 6.11 6.86 -28.11
CA LEU A 25 6.48 5.65 -28.85
C LEU A 25 8.00 5.53 -29.03
N VAL A 26 8.67 6.64 -29.35
CA VAL A 26 10.14 6.69 -29.48
C VAL A 26 10.83 6.44 -28.13
N ALA A 27 10.29 6.98 -27.03
CA ALA A 27 10.84 6.75 -25.69
C ALA A 27 10.75 5.27 -25.27
N LEU A 28 9.69 4.57 -25.65
CA LEU A 28 9.53 3.14 -25.35
C LEU A 28 10.45 2.26 -26.21
N GLN A 29 10.66 2.59 -27.48
CA GLN A 29 11.53 1.82 -28.37
C GLN A 29 13.01 1.93 -28.04
N ASN A 30 13.44 3.07 -27.46
CA ASN A 30 14.83 3.30 -27.08
C ASN A 30 15.18 2.77 -25.67
N ASN A 31 14.20 2.28 -24.89
CA ASN A 31 14.41 1.76 -23.53
C ASN A 31 14.51 0.22 -23.47
N ALA A 32 15.15 -0.38 -24.48
CA ALA A 32 15.47 -1.80 -24.49
C ALA A 32 16.86 -2.03 -23.90
N GLY A 33 16.95 -2.11 -22.56
CA GLY A 33 18.06 -2.78 -21.90
C GLY A 33 18.64 -2.09 -20.67
N THR A 34 18.01 -2.31 -19.51
CA THR A 34 18.69 -2.76 -18.29
C THR A 34 17.67 -3.56 -17.45
N PRO A 35 18.07 -4.67 -16.80
CA PRO A 35 17.21 -5.33 -15.82
C PRO A 35 16.85 -4.32 -14.74
N ILE A 36 15.56 -4.19 -14.42
CA ILE A 36 15.12 -3.48 -13.23
C ILE A 36 15.68 -4.27 -12.03
N GLU A 37 16.86 -3.87 -11.54
CA GLU A 37 17.18 -4.08 -10.15
C GLU A 37 16.07 -3.37 -9.39
N ARG A 38 15.15 -4.17 -8.83
CA ARG A 38 14.23 -3.70 -7.81
C ARG A 38 15.07 -3.39 -6.59
N HIS A 39 15.79 -2.27 -6.61
CA HIS A 39 16.09 -1.56 -5.39
C HIS A 39 14.72 -1.23 -4.81
N ALA A 40 14.26 -2.08 -3.90
CA ALA A 40 13.24 -1.71 -2.95
C ALA A 40 13.76 -0.42 -2.31
N MET A 41 13.25 0.72 -2.77
CA MET A 41 13.32 1.91 -1.95
C MET A 41 12.74 1.47 -0.61
N PRO A 42 13.40 1.73 0.54
CA PRO A 42 12.69 1.69 1.78
C PRO A 42 11.64 2.79 1.63
N THR A 43 10.43 2.40 1.25
CA THR A 43 9.25 3.21 1.50
C THR A 43 9.24 3.28 3.00
N SER A 44 9.84 4.34 3.57
CA SER A 44 9.63 4.63 4.97
C SER A 44 8.13 4.89 5.04
N SER A 45 7.42 3.83 5.42
CA SER A 45 6.06 3.91 5.88
C SER A 45 5.95 5.17 6.73
N PRO A 46 4.94 6.04 6.52
CA PRO A 46 4.68 7.15 7.43
C PRO A 46 4.87 6.68 8.87
N PRO A 47 5.38 7.52 9.79
CA PRO A 47 5.76 7.10 11.15
C PRO A 47 4.65 6.39 11.96
N ASN A 48 3.42 6.36 11.44
CA ASN A 48 2.21 5.81 12.01
C ASN A 48 1.65 4.62 11.20
N GLU A 49 2.34 4.16 10.15
CA GLU A 49 1.91 3.02 9.35
C GLU A 49 2.15 1.73 10.15
N SER A 50 1.04 1.11 10.52
CA SER A 50 0.97 -0.08 11.34
C SER A 50 1.40 -1.31 10.53
N ASN A 51 2.71 -1.54 10.46
CA ASN A 51 3.24 -2.80 9.93
C ASN A 51 2.91 -3.93 10.92
N ILE A 52 2.40 -5.06 10.41
CA ILE A 52 2.10 -6.26 11.20
C ILE A 52 3.30 -6.72 12.04
N GLU A 53 4.53 -6.51 11.56
CA GLU A 53 5.74 -6.86 12.32
C GLU A 53 5.85 -6.11 13.65
N ALA A 54 5.68 -4.77 13.63
CA ALA A 54 5.69 -3.94 14.82
C ALA A 54 4.56 -4.31 15.79
N TYR A 55 3.41 -4.74 15.25
CA TYR A 55 2.32 -5.24 16.07
C TYR A 55 2.66 -6.56 16.78
N LEU A 56 3.33 -7.50 16.09
CA LEU A 56 3.76 -8.76 16.67
C LEU A 56 4.81 -8.54 17.78
N ASP A 57 5.71 -7.57 17.60
CA ASP A 57 6.66 -7.16 18.63
C ASP A 57 5.92 -6.63 19.88
N PHE A 58 4.93 -5.74 19.68
CA PHE A 58 4.11 -5.17 20.77
C PHE A 58 3.39 -6.23 21.61
N ILE A 59 2.86 -7.31 21.01
CA ILE A 59 2.12 -8.36 21.73
C ILE A 59 3.04 -9.50 22.25
N SER A 60 4.33 -9.44 21.93
CA SER A 60 5.37 -10.40 22.33
C SER A 60 4.97 -11.85 22.03
N VAL A 61 4.88 -12.20 20.75
CA VAL A 61 4.65 -13.59 20.30
C VAL A 61 5.95 -14.37 20.33
N ARG A 62 5.92 -15.64 20.77
CA ARG A 62 7.13 -16.48 20.94
C ARG A 62 7.81 -16.84 19.61
N ASN A 63 7.03 -17.22 18.61
CA ASN A 63 7.54 -17.62 17.29
C ASN A 63 7.23 -16.51 16.28
N LYS A 64 7.78 -15.30 16.51
CA LYS A 64 7.40 -14.12 15.72
C LYS A 64 7.57 -14.34 14.21
N ASP A 65 8.71 -14.89 13.79
CA ASP A 65 9.04 -15.03 12.37
C ASP A 65 8.10 -16.01 11.65
N GLU A 66 7.81 -17.15 12.27
CA GLU A 66 6.82 -18.14 11.76
C GLU A 66 5.42 -17.53 11.69
N VAL A 67 5.01 -16.79 12.71
CA VAL A 67 3.70 -16.13 12.73
C VAL A 67 3.63 -15.04 11.67
N LEU A 68 4.69 -14.26 11.50
CA LEU A 68 4.79 -13.21 10.49
C LEU A 68 4.72 -13.80 9.08
N GLU A 69 5.41 -14.91 8.83
CA GLU A 69 5.37 -15.65 7.57
C GLU A 69 3.94 -16.11 7.25
N VAL A 70 3.28 -16.80 8.20
CA VAL A 70 1.89 -17.29 8.02
C VAL A 70 0.93 -16.13 7.75
N LEU A 71 1.04 -15.03 8.50
CA LEU A 71 0.16 -13.87 8.30
C LEU A 71 0.41 -13.19 6.94
N THR A 72 1.68 -13.00 6.56
CA THR A 72 2.04 -12.34 5.30
C THR A 72 1.67 -13.20 4.08
N ALA A 73 1.84 -14.52 4.16
CA ALA A 73 1.43 -15.46 3.11
C ALA A 73 -0.09 -15.49 2.87
N ASN A 74 -0.88 -14.97 3.83
CA ASN A 74 -2.33 -14.85 3.74
C ASN A 74 -2.79 -13.38 3.63
N ASP A 75 -1.89 -12.46 3.24
CA ASP A 75 -2.16 -11.02 3.08
C ASP A 75 -2.67 -10.32 4.35
N LEU A 76 -2.46 -10.90 5.54
CA LEU A 76 -2.81 -10.34 6.84
C LEU A 76 -1.72 -9.37 7.32
N THR A 77 -1.52 -8.28 6.58
CA THR A 77 -0.40 -7.34 6.74
C THR A 77 -0.66 -6.18 7.69
N SER A 78 -1.84 -6.09 8.31
CA SER A 78 -2.21 -5.01 9.24
C SER A 78 -2.96 -5.52 10.46
N HIS A 79 -2.63 -4.99 11.65
CA HIS A 79 -3.33 -5.32 12.90
C HIS A 79 -4.81 -4.91 12.89
N LYS A 80 -5.19 -3.94 12.06
CA LYS A 80 -6.58 -3.46 11.94
C LYS A 80 -7.53 -4.58 11.51
N ILE A 81 -7.03 -5.57 10.77
CA ILE A 81 -7.81 -6.71 10.31
C ILE A 81 -8.37 -7.52 11.51
N PHE A 82 -7.62 -7.63 12.61
CA PHE A 82 -8.05 -8.35 13.81
C PHE A 82 -9.09 -7.58 14.66
N LYS A 83 -9.31 -6.30 14.39
CA LYS A 83 -10.44 -5.54 14.97
C LYS A 83 -11.72 -5.69 14.17
N GLY A 84 -11.61 -6.11 12.90
CA GLY A 84 -12.73 -6.27 11.99
C GLY A 84 -13.52 -7.55 12.24
N GLY A 85 -14.40 -7.88 11.30
CA GLY A 85 -15.22 -9.09 11.34
C GLY A 85 -14.50 -10.38 10.99
N LEU A 86 -13.15 -10.40 11.00
CA LEU A 86 -12.38 -11.61 10.69
C LEU A 86 -12.69 -12.70 11.74
N PRO A 87 -13.23 -13.87 11.35
CA PRO A 87 -13.49 -14.94 12.30
C PRO A 87 -12.20 -15.49 12.90
N ARG A 88 -12.16 -15.66 14.23
CA ARG A 88 -10.99 -16.27 14.92
C ARG A 88 -10.69 -17.68 14.42
N LYS A 89 -11.73 -18.41 14.00
CA LYS A 89 -11.59 -19.77 13.44
C LYS A 89 -10.77 -19.75 12.15
N ASP A 90 -10.98 -18.79 11.27
CA ASP A 90 -10.25 -18.69 10.01
C ASP A 90 -8.76 -18.49 10.27
N VAL A 91 -8.40 -17.67 11.27
CA VAL A 91 -6.99 -17.46 11.68
C VAL A 91 -6.40 -18.69 12.38
N LEU A 92 -7.22 -19.43 13.14
CA LEU A 92 -6.81 -20.69 13.76
C LEU A 92 -6.54 -21.78 12.71
N ASP A 93 -7.37 -21.83 11.66
CA ASP A 93 -7.25 -22.79 10.56
C ASP A 93 -6.00 -22.55 9.69
N LEU A 94 -5.31 -21.40 9.84
CA LEU A 94 -3.98 -21.13 9.26
C LEU A 94 -2.84 -21.86 9.98
N GLY A 95 -3.12 -22.62 11.03
CA GLY A 95 -2.12 -23.36 11.81
C GLY A 95 -1.49 -22.56 12.95
N LEU A 96 -2.01 -21.37 13.25
CA LEU A 96 -1.58 -20.60 14.41
C LEU A 96 -2.13 -21.19 15.71
N THR A 97 -1.35 -21.11 16.79
CA THR A 97 -1.83 -21.61 18.10
C THR A 97 -2.97 -20.75 18.63
N LEU A 98 -3.90 -21.37 19.38
CA LEU A 98 -5.00 -20.65 20.04
C LEU A 98 -4.51 -19.45 20.86
N GLY A 99 -3.39 -19.60 21.59
CA GLY A 99 -2.80 -18.51 22.37
C GLY A 99 -2.32 -17.34 21.50
N THR A 100 -1.69 -17.62 20.35
CA THR A 100 -1.31 -16.60 19.37
C THR A 100 -2.53 -15.89 18.82
N VAL A 101 -3.55 -16.64 18.38
CA VAL A 101 -4.80 -16.08 17.84
C VAL A 101 -5.46 -15.18 18.89
N THR A 102 -5.61 -15.63 20.13
CA THR A 102 -6.18 -14.80 21.20
C THR A 102 -5.41 -13.49 21.38
N LYS A 103 -4.07 -13.53 21.41
CA LYS A 103 -3.25 -12.32 21.51
C LYS A 103 -3.46 -11.35 20.35
N LEU A 104 -3.55 -11.83 19.12
CA LEU A 104 -3.78 -11.01 17.93
C LEU A 104 -5.11 -10.26 17.99
N PHE A 105 -6.18 -10.89 18.47
CA PHE A 105 -7.49 -10.23 18.54
C PHE A 105 -7.63 -9.30 19.75
N GLU A 106 -7.14 -9.71 20.94
CA GLU A 106 -7.34 -8.95 22.18
C GLU A 106 -6.51 -7.68 22.28
N ASN A 107 -5.38 -7.61 21.56
CA ASN A 107 -4.45 -6.49 21.69
C ASN A 107 -4.53 -5.49 20.54
N ALA A 108 -5.32 -5.74 19.51
CA ALA A 108 -5.39 -4.87 18.33
C ALA A 108 -5.87 -3.44 18.69
N SER A 109 -6.89 -3.31 19.54
CA SER A 109 -7.34 -2.01 20.06
C SER A 109 -6.34 -1.35 21.01
N LYS A 110 -5.51 -2.13 21.72
CA LYS A 110 -4.47 -1.59 22.59
C LYS A 110 -3.32 -1.00 21.77
N PHE A 111 -3.02 -1.63 20.63
CA PHE A 111 -2.00 -1.14 19.71
C PHE A 111 -2.43 0.16 19.00
N ASP A 112 -3.70 0.30 18.61
CA ASP A 112 -4.21 1.59 18.10
C ASP A 112 -3.99 2.73 19.10
N ARG A 113 -4.26 2.48 20.38
CA ARG A 113 -4.01 3.47 21.44
C ARG A 113 -2.52 3.75 21.61
N HIS A 114 -1.67 2.74 21.45
CA HIS A 114 -0.22 2.91 21.49
C HIS A 114 0.30 3.79 20.33
N LEU A 115 -0.26 3.64 19.13
CA LEU A 115 0.11 4.45 17.95
C LEU A 115 -0.47 5.88 17.97
N SER A 116 -1.48 6.12 18.79
CA SER A 116 -2.15 7.43 18.91
C SER A 116 -1.62 8.27 20.08
N SER A 117 -0.65 7.73 20.84
CA SER A 117 -0.03 8.38 21.99
C SER A 117 1.32 8.98 21.64
#